data_AF-A0A1S9CBA2-F1
#
_entry.id   AF-A0A1S9CBA2-F1
#
_cell.length_a   1.000
_cell.length_b   1.000
_cell.length_c   1.000
_cell.angle_alpha   90.00
_cell.angle_beta   90.00
_cell.angle_gamma   90.00
#
_symmetry.space_group_name_H-M   'P 1'
#
loop_
_entity.id
_entity.type
_entity.pdbx_description
1 polymer ?
#
loop_
_entity_poly.entity_id
_entity_poly.type
_entity_poly.pdbx_seq_one_letter_code
_entity_poly.pdbx_strand_id
1 'polypeptide(L)'
;MIRGLYTAATAMNVQVTRMDLVSNDLANVNTTGYKKDFAVVSSFEEELLYRMKDIENNRSNNNTIGYISPGARIEDIYTQFTQASFVETGDKNNFAIQGEGFFQVQTPDGLRYTRDGNFSFNEAGSLVTKEGYAVMGEDGPIELGEEYLDTNIDIVVGRLGTIRLGLENVGKLALVNFEEPQALLKQGDNLYISEEEGIPA
;
A
#
# COMPACT_ATOMS: atom_id res chain seq x y z
N MET A 1 41.37 1.21 -2.79
CA MET A 1 40.78 2.54 -2.53
C MET A 1 39.45 2.72 -3.26
N ILE A 2 39.41 2.56 -4.60
CA ILE A 2 38.19 2.74 -5.42
C ILE A 2 37.02 1.86 -4.96
N ARG A 3 37.28 0.58 -4.64
CA ARG A 3 36.25 -0.35 -4.17
C ARG A 3 35.52 0.10 -2.89
N GLY A 4 36.27 0.56 -1.89
CA GLY A 4 35.67 1.02 -0.62
C GLY A 4 34.76 2.23 -0.81
N LEU A 5 35.08 3.09 -1.79
CA LEU A 5 34.23 4.22 -2.17
C LEU A 5 32.90 3.74 -2.78
N TYR A 6 32.91 2.71 -3.62
CA TYR A 6 31.68 2.13 -4.18
C TYR A 6 30.82 1.42 -3.12
N THR A 7 31.44 0.69 -2.19
CA THR A 7 30.72 0.07 -1.08
C THR A 7 30.09 1.14 -0.18
N ALA A 8 30.81 2.24 0.11
CA ALA A 8 30.26 3.36 0.86
C ALA A 8 29.13 4.07 0.10
N ALA A 9 29.28 4.30 -1.21
CA ALA A 9 28.27 4.96 -2.04
C ALA A 9 26.98 4.13 -2.14
N THR A 10 27.09 2.81 -2.34
CA THR A 10 25.93 1.92 -2.39
C THR A 10 25.21 1.84 -1.05
N ALA A 11 25.95 1.77 0.07
CA ALA A 11 25.37 1.85 1.41
C ALA A 11 24.68 3.21 1.66
N MET A 12 25.26 4.31 1.17
CA MET A 12 24.65 5.64 1.26
C MET A 12 23.32 5.69 0.50
N ASN A 13 23.25 5.14 -0.71
CA ASN A 13 22.01 5.08 -1.49
C ASN A 13 20.92 4.29 -0.74
N VAL A 14 21.25 3.11 -0.20
CA VAL A 14 20.32 2.33 0.64
C VAL A 14 19.82 3.16 1.82
N GLN A 15 20.71 3.90 2.48
CA GLN A 15 20.35 4.72 3.63
C GLN A 15 19.48 5.92 3.26
N VAL A 16 19.73 6.56 2.11
CA VAL A 16 18.89 7.64 1.58
C VAL A 16 17.47 7.12 1.33
N THR A 17 17.31 6.00 0.63
CA THR A 17 15.96 5.45 0.39
C THR A 17 15.26 5.07 1.69
N ARG A 18 15.96 4.48 2.66
CA ARG A 18 15.38 4.22 3.99
C ARG A 18 14.93 5.50 4.69
N MET A 19 15.71 6.58 4.57
CA MET A 19 15.33 7.89 5.11
C MET A 19 14.09 8.44 4.40
N ASP A 20 13.97 8.27 3.09
CA ASP A 20 12.81 8.70 2.31
C ASP A 20 11.54 7.94 2.71
N LEU A 21 11.63 6.61 2.87
CA LEU A 21 10.51 5.79 3.34
C LEU A 21 10.06 6.19 4.74
N VAL A 22 10.99 6.36 5.69
CA VAL A 22 10.67 6.79 7.06
C VAL A 22 10.08 8.20 7.08
N SER A 23 10.56 9.09 6.21
CA SER A 23 10.04 10.45 6.10
C SER A 23 8.60 10.44 5.54
N ASN A 24 8.31 9.57 4.56
CA ASN A 24 6.97 9.39 4.04
C ASN A 24 6.02 8.81 5.11
N ASP A 25 6.48 7.80 5.85
CA ASP A 25 5.72 7.22 6.97
C ASP A 25 5.41 8.26 8.05
N LEU A 26 6.36 9.13 8.37
CA LEU A 26 6.18 10.17 9.37
C LEU A 26 5.18 11.25 8.89
N ALA A 27 5.23 11.60 7.60
CA ALA A 27 4.28 12.54 7.01
C ALA A 27 2.84 11.98 7.00
N ASN A 28 2.70 10.66 6.83
CA ASN A 28 1.42 9.97 6.73
C ASN A 28 0.98 9.25 8.01
N VAL A 29 1.60 9.53 9.16
CA VAL A 29 1.30 8.85 10.43
C VAL A 29 -0.16 9.02 10.88
N ASN A 30 -0.79 10.14 10.51
CA ASN A 30 -2.19 10.46 10.81
C ASN A 30 -3.12 10.25 9.61
N THR A 31 -2.61 9.74 8.50
CA THR A 31 -3.41 9.49 7.29
C THR A 31 -4.19 8.19 7.46
N THR A 32 -5.52 8.27 7.41
CA THR A 32 -6.41 7.11 7.52
C THR A 32 -6.14 6.11 6.39
N GLY A 33 -6.08 4.81 6.72
CA GLY A 33 -5.90 3.76 5.71
C GLY A 33 -4.48 3.66 5.12
N TYR A 34 -3.53 4.53 5.50
CA TYR A 34 -2.16 4.48 5.00
C TYR A 34 -1.48 3.16 5.34
N LYS A 35 -0.81 2.56 4.34
CA LYS A 35 0.04 1.39 4.49
C LYS A 35 1.48 1.79 4.22
N LYS A 36 2.34 1.55 5.19
CA LYS A 36 3.77 1.88 5.09
C LYS A 36 4.50 0.96 4.12
N ASP A 37 5.56 1.49 3.53
CA ASP A 37 6.47 0.73 2.69
C ASP A 37 7.74 0.38 3.45
N PHE A 38 8.35 -0.76 3.12
CA PHE A 38 9.64 -1.14 3.66
C PHE A 38 10.58 -1.66 2.57
N ALA A 39 11.83 -1.22 2.62
CA ALA A 39 12.88 -1.65 1.70
C ALA A 39 13.52 -2.96 2.18
N VAL A 40 13.51 -3.98 1.32
CA VAL A 40 14.30 -5.19 1.48
C VAL A 40 15.69 -4.94 0.90
N VAL A 41 16.71 -5.15 1.73
CA VAL A 41 18.11 -4.88 1.38
C VAL A 41 18.85 -6.21 1.23
N SER A 42 19.50 -6.37 0.09
CA SER A 42 20.32 -7.53 -0.24
C SER A 42 21.76 -7.10 -0.52
N SER A 43 22.68 -8.05 -0.44
CA SER A 43 24.03 -7.85 -0.96
C SER A 43 24.02 -8.05 -2.47
N PHE A 44 24.89 -7.35 -3.20
CA PHE A 44 25.21 -7.74 -4.57
C PHE A 44 25.80 -9.15 -4.60
N GLU A 45 25.68 -9.80 -5.76
CA GLU A 45 26.23 -11.14 -6.00
C GLU A 45 27.72 -11.21 -5.62
N GLU A 46 28.09 -12.35 -5.02
CA GLU A 46 29.43 -12.55 -4.53
C GLU A 46 30.39 -12.89 -5.67
N GLU A 47 31.53 -12.21 -5.69
CA GLU A 47 32.58 -12.43 -6.67
C GLU A 47 33.69 -13.30 -6.07
N LEU A 48 34.16 -14.30 -6.82
CA LEU A 48 35.23 -15.20 -6.39
C LEU A 48 36.60 -14.53 -6.52
N LEU A 49 37.34 -14.44 -5.42
CA LEU A 49 38.70 -13.92 -5.41
C LEU A 49 39.74 -15.03 -5.64
N TYR A 50 40.56 -14.84 -6.66
CA TYR A 50 41.75 -15.65 -6.90
C TYR A 50 43.02 -14.88 -6.55
N ARG A 51 43.95 -15.59 -5.91
CA ARG A 51 45.32 -15.11 -5.81
C ARG A 51 46.00 -15.33 -7.16
N MET A 52 46.53 -14.26 -7.75
CA MET A 52 47.29 -14.34 -8.99
C MET A 52 48.77 -14.12 -8.71
N LYS A 53 49.63 -14.82 -9.45
CA LYS A 53 51.09 -14.69 -9.39
C LYS A 53 51.69 -15.11 -8.04
N ASP A 54 51.04 -16.05 -7.35
CA ASP A 54 51.66 -16.74 -6.22
C ASP A 54 52.54 -17.86 -6.76
N ILE A 55 53.82 -17.88 -6.37
CA ILE A 55 54.79 -18.89 -6.80
C ILE A 55 55.24 -19.64 -5.55
N GLU A 56 54.82 -20.89 -5.46
CA GLU A 56 55.26 -21.80 -4.41
C GLU A 56 55.99 -22.96 -5.07
N ASN A 57 57.23 -23.26 -4.64
CA ASN A 57 58.05 -24.32 -5.23
C ASN A 57 58.19 -24.27 -6.77
N ASN A 58 58.37 -23.07 -7.33
CA ASN A 58 58.54 -22.84 -8.77
C ASN A 58 57.34 -23.29 -9.64
N ARG A 59 56.14 -23.37 -9.04
CA ARG A 59 54.86 -23.64 -9.73
C ARG A 59 53.86 -22.52 -9.43
N SER A 60 53.00 -22.22 -10.42
CA SER A 60 51.88 -21.30 -10.24
C SER A 60 50.91 -21.88 -9.21
N ASN A 61 50.72 -21.19 -8.09
CA ASN A 61 49.81 -21.58 -7.03
C ASN A 61 48.64 -20.60 -6.92
N ASN A 62 47.82 -20.53 -7.97
CA ASN A 62 46.64 -19.65 -7.99
C ASN A 62 45.51 -20.26 -7.13
N ASN A 63 45.63 -20.11 -5.81
CA ASN A 63 44.61 -20.59 -4.88
C ASN A 63 43.43 -19.61 -4.77
N THR A 64 42.25 -20.19 -4.60
CA THR A 64 41.04 -19.47 -4.23
C THR A 64 41.23 -18.86 -2.84
N ILE A 65 40.97 -17.57 -2.71
CA ILE A 65 41.08 -16.82 -1.45
C ILE A 65 39.74 -16.82 -0.71
N GLY A 66 38.63 -16.77 -1.45
CA GLY A 66 37.28 -16.72 -0.92
C GLY A 66 36.36 -15.84 -1.76
N TYR A 67 35.18 -15.54 -1.23
CA TYR A 67 34.16 -14.72 -1.88
C TYR A 67 34.15 -13.32 -1.31
N ILE A 68 33.65 -12.37 -2.11
CA ILE A 68 33.46 -11.01 -1.63
C ILE A 68 32.27 -10.34 -2.31
N SER A 69 31.43 -9.65 -1.52
CA SER A 69 30.36 -8.83 -2.06
C SER A 69 30.84 -7.39 -2.32
N PRO A 70 30.42 -6.74 -3.43
CA PRO A 70 30.81 -5.36 -3.72
C PRO A 70 30.02 -4.29 -2.93
N GLY A 71 28.89 -4.63 -2.29
CA GLY A 71 28.10 -3.69 -1.49
C GLY A 71 26.68 -4.16 -1.21
N ALA A 72 25.81 -3.22 -0.83
CA ALA A 72 24.39 -3.46 -0.58
C ALA A 72 23.52 -2.75 -1.62
N ARG A 73 22.38 -3.35 -1.95
CA ARG A 73 21.36 -2.76 -2.82
C ARG A 73 19.98 -2.95 -2.21
N ILE A 74 19.03 -2.17 -2.70
CA ILE A 74 17.61 -2.42 -2.44
C ILE A 74 17.18 -3.49 -3.45
N GLU A 75 16.70 -4.61 -2.93
CA GLU A 75 16.15 -5.69 -3.75
C GLU A 75 14.76 -5.29 -4.23
N ASP A 76 13.92 -4.85 -3.30
CA ASP A 76 12.55 -4.45 -3.56
C ASP A 76 11.98 -3.56 -2.44
N ILE A 77 10.83 -2.93 -2.70
CA ILE A 77 10.06 -2.16 -1.74
C ILE A 77 8.66 -2.74 -1.65
N TYR A 78 8.29 -3.24 -0.47
CA TYR A 78 6.99 -3.88 -0.25
C TYR A 78 6.07 -3.01 0.59
N THR A 79 4.77 -3.06 0.29
CA THR A 79 3.74 -2.41 1.10
C THR A 79 3.26 -3.36 2.20
N GLN A 80 3.29 -2.87 3.44
CA GLN A 80 2.87 -3.66 4.59
C GLN A 80 1.36 -3.50 4.84
N PHE A 81 0.56 -4.48 4.40
CA PHE A 81 -0.91 -4.47 4.54
C PHE A 81 -1.44 -4.88 5.93
N THR A 82 -0.57 -5.03 6.94
CA THR A 82 -0.98 -5.42 8.30
C THR A 82 -2.05 -4.49 8.86
N GLN A 83 -3.01 -5.05 9.59
CA GLN A 83 -4.08 -4.29 10.23
C GLN A 83 -3.51 -3.42 11.37
N ALA A 84 -3.89 -2.14 11.39
CA ALA A 84 -3.59 -1.22 12.48
C ALA A 84 -4.76 -1.14 13.47
N SER A 85 -4.52 -0.53 14.62
CA SER A 85 -5.57 -0.23 15.60
C SER A 85 -6.61 0.70 15.02
N PHE A 86 -7.87 0.49 15.39
CA PHE A 86 -8.97 1.39 15.04
C PHE A 86 -9.04 2.56 16.01
N VAL A 87 -9.40 3.73 15.49
CA VAL A 87 -9.75 4.91 16.29
C VAL A 87 -11.19 5.27 15.94
N GLU A 88 -12.05 5.33 16.94
CA GLU A 88 -13.43 5.76 16.75
C GLU A 88 -13.47 7.27 16.55
N THR A 89 -13.99 7.72 15.42
CA THR A 89 -14.02 9.15 15.04
C THR A 89 -15.31 9.84 15.47
N GLY A 90 -16.37 9.08 15.80
CA GLY A 90 -17.71 9.60 16.06
C GLY A 90 -18.46 10.08 14.79
N ASP A 91 -17.78 10.12 13.65
CA ASP A 91 -18.37 10.41 12.34
C ASP A 91 -19.01 9.13 11.78
N LYS A 92 -20.27 9.24 11.35
CA LYS A 92 -21.06 8.12 10.81
C LYS A 92 -20.62 7.72 9.41
N ASN A 93 -19.92 8.61 8.70
CA ASN A 93 -19.46 8.37 7.34
C ASN A 93 -18.03 7.80 7.28
N ASN A 94 -17.38 7.64 8.44
CA ASN A 94 -16.07 7.03 8.55
C ASN A 94 -16.22 5.53 8.78
N PHE A 95 -15.73 4.74 7.83
CA PHE A 95 -15.77 3.29 7.89
C PHE A 95 -14.37 2.71 8.05
N ALA A 96 -14.30 1.57 8.71
CA ALA A 96 -13.06 0.82 8.83
C ALA A 96 -13.32 -0.66 8.55
N ILE A 97 -12.46 -1.28 7.76
CA ILE A 97 -12.54 -2.70 7.44
C ILE A 97 -11.80 -3.46 8.54
N GLN A 98 -12.50 -4.39 9.18
CA GLN A 98 -11.88 -5.33 10.11
C GLN A 98 -11.41 -6.57 9.36
N GLY A 99 -10.10 -6.65 9.14
CA GLY A 99 -9.45 -7.79 8.48
C GLY A 99 -8.91 -7.44 7.10
N GLU A 100 -8.91 -8.42 6.22
CA GLU A 100 -8.51 -8.24 4.83
C GLU A 100 -9.64 -7.58 4.02
N GLY A 101 -9.27 -6.88 2.94
CA GLY A 101 -10.24 -6.29 2.01
C GLY A 101 -10.11 -4.80 1.81
N PHE A 102 -10.45 -4.32 0.63
CA PHE A 102 -10.35 -2.94 0.21
C PHE A 102 -11.72 -2.44 -0.22
N PHE A 103 -12.00 -1.16 0.02
CA PHE A 103 -13.10 -0.47 -0.62
C PHE A 103 -12.79 -0.27 -2.09
N GLN A 104 -13.81 -0.38 -2.93
CA GLN A 104 -13.72 -0.09 -4.35
C GLN A 104 -14.24 1.32 -4.63
N VAL A 105 -13.50 2.09 -5.41
CA VAL A 105 -13.86 3.46 -5.81
C VAL A 105 -13.73 3.64 -7.31
N GLN A 106 -14.60 4.44 -7.88
CA GLN A 106 -14.60 4.75 -9.30
C GLN A 106 -13.91 6.11 -9.53
N THR A 107 -12.76 6.07 -10.21
CA THR A 107 -12.06 7.26 -10.68
C THR A 107 -12.29 7.47 -12.17
N PRO A 108 -11.93 8.63 -12.75
CA PRO A 108 -11.97 8.85 -14.20
C PRO A 108 -11.13 7.84 -15.00
N ASP A 109 -10.08 7.29 -14.38
CA ASP A 109 -9.15 6.33 -14.97
C ASP A 109 -9.53 4.87 -14.66
N GLY A 110 -10.76 4.63 -14.19
CA GLY A 110 -11.29 3.31 -13.88
C GLY A 110 -11.40 3.00 -12.39
N LEU A 111 -11.53 1.71 -12.07
CA LEU A 111 -11.66 1.25 -10.70
C LEU A 111 -10.33 1.36 -9.95
N ARG A 112 -10.39 1.79 -8.70
CA ARG A 112 -9.28 1.81 -7.75
C ARG A 112 -9.73 1.24 -6.42
N TYR A 113 -8.76 0.88 -5.61
CA TYR A 113 -8.99 0.24 -4.32
C TYR A 113 -8.38 1.07 -3.21
N THR A 114 -9.01 1.11 -2.03
CA THR A 114 -8.49 1.87 -0.90
C THR A 114 -8.82 1.21 0.43
N ARG A 115 -7.96 1.46 1.43
CA ARG A 115 -8.24 1.15 2.84
C ARG A 115 -8.71 2.38 3.60
N ASP A 116 -8.69 3.55 2.96
CA ASP A 116 -9.22 4.77 3.53
C ASP A 116 -10.74 4.70 3.46
N GLY A 117 -11.37 4.79 4.63
CA GLY A 117 -12.82 4.84 4.75
C GLY A 117 -13.32 6.20 5.23
N ASN A 118 -12.52 7.25 5.08
CA ASN A 118 -12.97 8.63 5.27
C ASN A 118 -13.80 9.08 4.06
N PHE A 119 -15.11 8.83 4.13
CA PHE A 119 -16.05 9.17 3.07
C PHE A 119 -17.00 10.28 3.49
N SER A 120 -17.61 10.90 2.49
CA SER A 120 -18.61 11.97 2.67
C SER A 120 -19.66 11.88 1.59
N PHE A 121 -20.85 12.43 1.82
CA PHE A 121 -21.85 12.59 0.77
C PHE A 121 -21.65 13.91 0.05
N ASN A 122 -21.71 13.88 -1.28
CA ASN A 122 -21.73 15.10 -2.11
C ASN A 122 -23.14 15.72 -2.19
N GLU A 123 -23.28 16.83 -2.91
CA GLU A 123 -24.57 17.53 -3.10
C GLU A 123 -25.63 16.68 -3.81
N ALA A 124 -25.24 15.65 -4.56
CA ALA A 124 -26.16 14.71 -5.22
C ALA A 124 -26.58 13.54 -4.31
N GLY A 125 -26.04 13.45 -3.08
CA GLY A 125 -26.28 12.33 -2.17
C GLY A 125 -25.49 11.06 -2.54
N SER A 126 -24.44 11.15 -3.35
CA SER A 126 -23.53 10.03 -3.63
C SER A 126 -22.42 9.97 -2.58
N LEU A 127 -22.09 8.77 -2.11
CA LEU A 127 -20.97 8.54 -1.19
C LEU A 127 -19.65 8.67 -1.97
N VAL A 128 -18.80 9.60 -1.56
CA VAL A 128 -17.54 9.91 -2.22
C VAL A 128 -16.35 9.93 -1.25
N THR A 129 -15.15 9.69 -1.78
CA THR A 129 -13.89 9.93 -1.07
C THR A 129 -13.64 11.42 -0.87
N LYS A 130 -12.60 11.77 -0.10
CA LYS A 130 -12.16 13.16 0.09
C LYS A 130 -11.82 13.87 -1.22
N GLU A 131 -11.36 13.13 -2.22
CA GLU A 131 -11.03 13.59 -3.57
C GLU A 131 -12.26 13.71 -4.47
N GLY A 132 -13.42 13.21 -4.02
CA GLY A 132 -14.67 13.23 -4.77
C GLY A 132 -14.94 11.99 -5.63
N TYR A 133 -14.17 10.90 -5.46
CA TYR A 133 -14.39 9.66 -6.20
C TYR A 133 -15.56 8.88 -5.62
N ALA A 134 -16.44 8.36 -6.49
CA ALA A 134 -17.61 7.62 -6.04
C ALA A 134 -17.22 6.27 -5.42
N VAL A 135 -17.77 5.96 -4.26
CA VAL A 135 -17.58 4.68 -3.58
C VAL A 135 -18.54 3.65 -4.16
N MET A 136 -18.00 2.50 -4.54
CA MET A 136 -18.76 1.43 -5.18
C MET A 136 -19.41 0.51 -4.15
N GLY A 137 -20.67 0.18 -4.41
CA GLY A 137 -21.41 -0.91 -3.79
C GLY A 137 -21.47 -2.15 -4.70
N GLU A 138 -22.09 -3.22 -4.20
CA GLU A 138 -22.29 -4.47 -4.97
C GLU A 138 -23.13 -4.27 -6.25
N ASP A 139 -24.07 -3.33 -6.23
CA ASP A 139 -25.00 -3.05 -7.33
C ASP A 139 -24.67 -1.76 -8.12
N GLY A 140 -23.51 -1.13 -7.87
CA GLY A 140 -23.11 0.16 -8.44
C GLY A 140 -22.71 1.19 -7.39
N PRO A 141 -22.45 2.46 -7.77
CA PRO A 141 -22.11 3.52 -6.81
C PRO A 141 -23.15 3.65 -5.70
N ILE A 142 -22.70 3.92 -4.47
CA ILE A 142 -23.61 4.16 -3.35
C ILE A 142 -24.22 5.56 -3.49
N GLU A 143 -25.50 5.62 -3.83
CA GLU A 143 -26.25 6.87 -3.99
C GLU A 143 -27.52 6.81 -3.14
N LEU A 144 -27.66 7.81 -2.26
CA LEU A 144 -28.84 7.98 -1.41
C LEU A 144 -29.81 9.02 -1.97
N GLY A 145 -29.38 9.78 -2.98
CA GLY A 145 -30.14 10.87 -3.60
C GLY A 145 -30.21 12.13 -2.75
N GLU A 146 -30.66 13.24 -3.35
CA GLU A 146 -30.78 14.56 -2.68
C GLU A 146 -31.76 14.54 -1.50
N GLU A 147 -32.76 13.66 -1.52
CA GLU A 147 -33.77 13.53 -0.46
C GLU A 147 -33.14 13.17 0.90
N TYR A 148 -31.98 12.48 0.89
CA TYR A 148 -31.20 12.20 2.08
C TYR A 148 -30.66 13.46 2.77
N LEU A 149 -30.25 14.47 1.99
CA LEU A 149 -29.68 15.71 2.53
C LEU A 149 -30.72 16.53 3.30
N ASP A 150 -31.99 16.40 2.93
CA ASP A 150 -33.11 17.13 3.53
C ASP A 150 -33.71 16.42 4.76
N THR A 151 -33.59 15.09 4.86
CA THR A 151 -34.35 14.32 5.85
C THR A 151 -33.66 14.12 7.20
N ASN A 152 -32.38 14.46 7.36
CA ASN A 152 -31.60 14.26 8.60
C ASN A 152 -31.77 12.84 9.20
N ILE A 153 -31.98 11.84 8.34
CA ILE A 153 -32.20 10.44 8.72
C ILE A 153 -30.85 9.83 9.09
N ASP A 154 -30.83 9.05 10.17
CA ASP A 154 -29.63 8.33 10.59
C ASP A 154 -29.24 7.26 9.56
N ILE A 155 -28.02 7.38 9.01
CA ILE A 155 -27.36 6.29 8.30
C ILE A 155 -26.84 5.29 9.33
N VAL A 156 -27.18 4.03 9.11
CA VAL A 156 -26.61 2.90 9.85
C VAL A 156 -25.95 1.95 8.87
N VAL A 157 -24.65 1.72 9.06
CA VAL A 157 -23.91 0.70 8.31
C VAL A 157 -23.76 -0.55 9.17
N GLY A 158 -24.31 -1.66 8.69
CA GLY A 158 -24.20 -2.95 9.33
C GLY A 158 -22.78 -3.53 9.20
N ARG A 159 -22.47 -4.53 10.03
CA ARG A 159 -21.16 -5.22 10.04
C ARG A 159 -20.75 -5.82 8.70
N LEU A 160 -21.70 -6.10 7.82
CA LEU A 160 -21.49 -6.66 6.48
C LEU A 160 -21.42 -5.58 5.38
N GLY A 161 -21.28 -4.31 5.75
CA GLY A 161 -21.23 -3.19 4.80
C GLY A 161 -22.59 -2.76 4.23
N THR A 162 -23.70 -3.33 4.71
CA THR A 162 -25.05 -2.93 4.30
C THR A 162 -25.38 -1.56 4.88
N ILE A 163 -25.69 -0.61 4.01
CA ILE A 163 -26.05 0.76 4.34
C ILE A 163 -27.58 0.86 4.40
N ARG A 164 -28.08 1.38 5.52
CA ARG A 164 -29.51 1.55 5.79
C ARG A 164 -29.84 3.00 6.08
N LEU A 165 -30.94 3.48 5.51
CA LEU A 165 -31.58 4.74 5.84
C LEU A 165 -32.83 4.44 6.66
N GLY A 166 -32.76 4.69 7.97
CA GLY A 166 -33.84 4.31 8.89
C GLY A 166 -34.09 2.80 8.88
N LEU A 167 -35.18 2.36 8.24
CA LEU A 167 -35.56 0.94 8.14
C LEU A 167 -35.25 0.32 6.76
N GLU A 168 -34.97 1.14 5.75
CA GLU A 168 -34.77 0.72 4.37
C GLU A 168 -33.30 0.42 4.08
N ASN A 169 -33.05 -0.63 3.30
CA ASN A 169 -31.71 -0.97 2.83
C ASN A 169 -31.46 -0.24 1.51
N VAL A 170 -30.40 0.55 1.44
CA VAL A 170 -30.13 1.40 0.28
C VAL A 170 -28.99 0.86 -0.58
N GLY A 171 -28.08 0.10 0.03
CA GLY A 171 -27.01 -0.56 -0.70
C GLY A 171 -26.10 -1.35 0.21
N LYS A 172 -25.07 -1.96 -0.37
CA LYS A 172 -24.02 -2.66 0.35
C LYS A 172 -22.68 -2.29 -0.26
N LEU A 173 -21.73 -1.87 0.57
CA LEU A 173 -20.38 -1.53 0.15
C LEU A 173 -19.71 -2.74 -0.51
N ALA A 174 -19.10 -2.54 -1.68
CA ALA A 174 -18.29 -3.55 -2.34
C ALA A 174 -16.93 -3.60 -1.65
N LEU A 175 -16.64 -4.75 -1.04
CA LEU A 175 -15.35 -5.07 -0.46
C LEU A 175 -14.67 -6.12 -1.33
N VAL A 176 -13.41 -5.88 -1.66
CA VAL A 176 -12.63 -6.80 -2.49
C VAL A 176 -11.32 -7.20 -1.82
N ASN A 177 -10.97 -8.47 -1.95
CA ASN A 177 -9.71 -9.07 -1.55
C ASN A 177 -8.85 -9.35 -2.78
N PHE A 178 -7.55 -9.49 -2.56
CA PHE A 178 -6.58 -9.89 -3.58
C PHE A 178 -5.78 -11.08 -3.07
N GLU A 179 -5.53 -12.08 -3.91
CA GLU A 179 -4.68 -13.22 -3.53
C GLU A 179 -3.24 -12.77 -3.27
N GLU A 180 -2.75 -11.83 -4.08
CA GLU A 180 -1.43 -11.23 -3.93
C GLU A 180 -1.53 -9.71 -3.73
N PRO A 181 -1.78 -9.23 -2.49
CA PRO A 181 -1.84 -7.80 -2.20
C PRO A 181 -0.55 -7.04 -2.54
N GLN A 182 0.58 -7.73 -2.61
CA GLN A 182 1.87 -7.12 -2.97
C GLN A 182 1.94 -6.70 -4.45
N ALA A 183 1.08 -7.23 -5.32
CA ALA A 183 0.99 -6.80 -6.71
C ALA A 183 0.26 -5.46 -6.87
N LEU A 184 -0.41 -4.96 -5.82
CA LEU A 184 -1.10 -3.68 -5.84
C LEU A 184 -0.12 -2.51 -5.95
N LEU A 185 -0.34 -1.63 -6.92
CA LEU A 185 0.49 -0.45 -7.13
C LEU A 185 -0.17 0.79 -6.52
N LYS A 186 0.57 1.56 -5.72
CA LYS A 186 0.11 2.83 -5.17
C LYS A 186 0.02 3.91 -6.25
N GLN A 187 -1.07 4.68 -6.26
CA GLN A 187 -1.26 5.80 -7.20
C GLN A 187 -1.38 7.18 -6.52
N GLY A 188 -1.06 7.28 -5.24
CA GLY A 188 -1.36 8.48 -4.43
C GLY A 188 -2.76 8.42 -3.84
N ASP A 189 -3.11 9.37 -2.98
CA ASP A 189 -4.43 9.49 -2.33
C ASP A 189 -4.94 8.20 -1.65
N ASN A 190 -4.01 7.38 -1.13
CA ASN A 190 -4.28 6.04 -0.59
C ASN A 190 -4.95 5.06 -1.57
N LEU A 191 -4.89 5.35 -2.87
CA LEU A 191 -5.43 4.51 -3.93
C LEU A 191 -4.42 3.46 -4.40
N TYR A 192 -4.95 2.29 -4.68
CA TYR A 192 -4.25 1.15 -5.27
C TYR A 192 -4.89 0.80 -6.60
N ILE A 193 -4.05 0.45 -7.58
CA ILE A 193 -4.46 -0.17 -8.83
C ILE A 193 -4.01 -1.64 -8.83
N SER A 194 -4.83 -2.50 -9.42
CA SER A 194 -4.54 -3.91 -9.65
C SER A 194 -4.71 -4.21 -11.13
N GLU A 195 -3.87 -5.08 -11.68
CA GLU A 195 -4.10 -5.69 -13.00
C GLU A 195 -5.09 -6.88 -12.89
N GLU A 196 -5.18 -7.49 -11.71
CA GLU A 196 -6.12 -8.57 -11.40
C GLU A 196 -7.46 -8.02 -10.89
N GLU A 197 -8.55 -8.70 -11.21
CA GLU A 197 -9.85 -8.42 -10.63
C GLU A 197 -9.86 -8.82 -9.14
N GLY A 198 -10.37 -7.92 -8.30
CA GLY A 198 -10.54 -8.19 -6.89
C GLY A 198 -11.61 -9.26 -6.66
N ILE A 199 -11.35 -10.16 -5.72
CA ILE A 199 -12.29 -11.21 -5.31
C ILE A 199 -13.24 -10.60 -4.27
N PRO A 200 -14.56 -10.67 -4.43
CA PRO A 200 -15.50 -10.21 -3.42
C PRO A 200 -15.21 -10.81 -2.03
N ALA A 201 -15.17 -9.96 -1.01
CA ALA A 201 -14.79 -10.32 0.36
C ALA A 201 -15.89 -11.05 1.16
#